data_AF-A0A2C4QZC4-F1
#
_entry.id   AF-A0A2C4QZC4-F1
#
_cell.length_a   1.000
_cell.length_b   1.000
_cell.length_c   1.000
_cell.angle_alpha   90.00
_cell.angle_beta   90.00
_cell.angle_gamma   90.00
#
_symmetry.space_group_name_H-M   'P 1'
#
loop_
_entity.id
_entity.type
_entity.pdbx_description
1 polymer ?
#
loop_
_entity_poly.entity_id
_entity_poly.type
_entity_poly.pdbx_seq_one_letter_code
_entity_poly.pdbx_strand_id
1 'polypeptide(L)'
;MEFTIEGEDLKILVRARFEEMKDALENEVDEITYEESVDENGETICSIFVHDKTISLTSIRCDKTGWNIHWGSSTPVYIKEEIRTIMGE
;
A
#
# COMPACT_ATOMS: atom_id res chain seq x y z
N MET A 1 -15.46 19.62 -7.62
CA MET A 1 -14.66 18.79 -8.54
C MET A 1 -14.66 17.39 -7.92
N GLU A 2 -15.52 16.52 -8.44
CA GLU A 2 -15.43 15.08 -8.14
C GLU A 2 -14.26 14.57 -8.98
N PHE A 3 -13.13 14.28 -8.33
CA PHE A 3 -12.04 13.55 -8.98
C PHE A 3 -12.47 12.09 -8.99
N THR A 4 -13.16 11.68 -10.05
CA THR A 4 -13.38 10.27 -10.32
C THR A 4 -12.02 9.71 -10.68
N ILE A 5 -11.31 9.15 -9.71
CA ILE A 5 -10.07 8.43 -9.97
C ILE A 5 -10.47 7.22 -10.81
N GLU A 6 -10.24 7.29 -12.11
CA GLU A 6 -10.42 6.15 -13.00
C GLU A 6 -9.39 5.08 -12.61
N GLY A 7 -9.68 3.80 -12.86
CA GLY A 7 -8.84 2.70 -12.37
C GLY A 7 -7.37 2.80 -12.78
N GLU A 8 -7.06 3.54 -13.85
CA GLU A 8 -5.69 3.83 -14.30
C GLU A 8 -4.97 4.87 -13.41
N ASP A 9 -5.64 5.95 -13.00
CA ASP A 9 -5.08 6.93 -12.07
C ASP A 9 -4.79 6.31 -10.69
N LEU A 10 -5.67 5.40 -10.22
CA LEU A 10 -5.47 4.69 -8.97
C LEU A 10 -4.21 3.83 -9.02
N LYS A 11 -4.00 3.12 -10.14
CA LYS A 11 -2.79 2.32 -10.35
C LYS A 11 -1.53 3.16 -10.38
N ILE A 12 -1.55 4.32 -11.06
CA ILE A 12 -0.39 5.22 -11.13
C ILE A 12 -0.04 5.73 -9.72
N LEU A 13 -1.04 6.16 -8.96
CA LEU A 13 -0.87 6.65 -7.60
C LEU A 13 -0.31 5.55 -6.68
N VAL A 14 -0.89 4.35 -6.71
CA VAL A 14 -0.46 3.25 -5.83
C VAL A 14 0.93 2.75 -6.21
N ARG A 15 1.23 2.69 -7.51
CA ARG A 15 2.55 2.33 -8.00
C ARG A 15 3.63 3.32 -7.57
N ALA A 16 3.34 4.62 -7.64
CA ALA A 16 4.26 5.64 -7.15
C ALA A 16 4.55 5.45 -5.65
N ARG A 17 3.51 5.19 -4.83
CA ARG A 17 3.69 4.93 -3.39
C ARG A 17 4.42 3.61 -3.12
N PHE A 18 4.20 2.59 -3.94
CA PHE A 18 4.92 1.32 -3.86
C PHE A 18 6.42 1.50 -4.13
N GLU A 19 6.79 2.29 -5.13
CA GLU A 19 8.19 2.60 -5.42
C GLU A 19 8.83 3.42 -4.28
N GLU A 20 8.12 4.41 -3.74
CA GLU A 20 8.58 5.15 -2.56
C GLU A 20 8.76 4.24 -1.33
N MET A 21 7.84 3.29 -1.10
CA MET A 21 7.98 2.30 -0.02
C MET A 21 9.18 1.40 -0.20
N LYS A 22 9.42 0.93 -1.43
CA LYS A 22 10.58 0.10 -1.71
C LYS A 22 11.88 0.82 -1.41
N ASP A 23 12.00 2.09 -1.78
CA ASP A 23 13.18 2.90 -1.51
C ASP A 23 13.35 3.15 -0.01
N ALA A 24 12.29 3.60 0.68
CA ALA A 24 12.32 3.92 2.10
C ALA A 24 12.57 2.69 3.01
N LEU A 25 12.01 1.53 2.64
CA LEU A 25 12.04 0.32 3.46
C LEU A 25 13.04 -0.74 2.96
N GLU A 26 13.86 -0.45 1.94
CA GLU A 26 14.75 -1.43 1.27
C GLU A 26 15.56 -2.31 2.25
N ASN A 27 16.05 -1.72 3.35
CA ASN A 27 16.89 -2.42 4.33
C ASN A 27 16.12 -2.89 5.57
N GLU A 28 14.89 -2.45 5.72
CA GLU A 28 14.06 -2.70 6.90
C GLU A 28 13.18 -3.94 6.74
N VAL A 29 12.65 -4.17 5.53
CA VAL A 29 11.72 -5.26 5.24
C VAL A 29 12.38 -6.36 4.42
N ASP A 30 11.77 -7.54 4.42
CA ASP A 30 12.24 -8.69 3.64
C ASP A 30 11.74 -8.61 2.20
N GLU A 31 10.46 -8.30 2.04
CA GLU A 31 9.82 -8.22 0.73
C GLU A 31 8.68 -7.17 0.72
N ILE A 32 8.53 -6.49 -0.41
CA ILE A 32 7.34 -5.68 -0.71
C ILE A 32 6.76 -6.13 -2.05
N THR A 33 5.50 -6.54 -2.01
CA THR A 33 4.76 -7.06 -3.15
C THR A 33 3.59 -6.14 -3.48
N TYR A 34 3.32 -5.95 -4.76
CA TYR A 34 2.20 -5.17 -5.28
C TYR A 34 1.29 -6.08 -6.09
N GLU A 35 -0.01 -6.00 -5.83
CA GLU A 35 -1.03 -6.80 -6.48
C GLU A 35 -2.18 -5.93 -6.99
N GLU A 36 -2.64 -6.21 -8.20
CA GLU A 36 -3.79 -5.58 -8.83
C GLU A 36 -4.92 -6.59 -8.94
N SER A 37 -6.09 -6.23 -8.44
CA SER A 37 -7.30 -7.04 -8.55
C SER A 37 -8.47 -6.17 -8.99
N VAL A 38 -9.49 -6.82 -9.56
CA VAL A 38 -10.76 -6.18 -9.90
C VAL A 38 -11.85 -6.88 -9.09
N ASP A 39 -12.63 -6.11 -8.35
CA ASP A 39 -13.72 -6.63 -7.53
C ASP A 39 -14.89 -7.17 -8.38
N GLU A 40 -15.81 -7.90 -7.76
CA GLU A 40 -17.06 -8.38 -8.40
C GLU A 40 -17.89 -7.25 -9.02
N ASN A 41 -17.72 -6.02 -8.54
CA ASN A 41 -18.36 -4.81 -9.06
C ASN A 41 -17.62 -4.15 -10.25
N GLY A 42 -16.51 -4.73 -10.73
CA GLY A 42 -15.68 -4.15 -11.79
C GLY A 42 -14.75 -3.02 -11.31
N GLU A 43 -14.54 -2.92 -10.00
CA GLU A 43 -13.76 -1.85 -9.38
C GLU A 43 -12.29 -2.24 -9.24
N THR A 44 -11.38 -1.35 -9.63
CA THR A 44 -9.94 -1.59 -9.48
C THR A 44 -9.54 -1.48 -8.00
N ILE A 45 -8.90 -2.52 -7.50
CA ILE A 45 -8.32 -2.59 -6.17
C ILE A 45 -6.82 -2.82 -6.34
N CYS A 46 -6.01 -1.97 -5.74
CA CYS A 46 -4.57 -2.16 -5.67
C CYS A 46 -4.17 -2.48 -4.23
N SER A 47 -3.34 -3.50 -4.05
CA SER A 47 -2.87 -3.92 -2.73
C SER A 47 -1.34 -3.93 -2.69
N ILE A 48 -0.77 -3.39 -1.62
CA ILE A 48 0.65 -3.46 -1.30
C ILE A 48 0.81 -4.32 -0.05
N PHE A 49 1.69 -5.30 -0.11
CA PHE A 49 2.02 -6.22 0.97
C PHE A 49 3.47 -5.98 1.38
N VAL A 50 3.66 -5.61 2.63
CA VAL A 50 4.98 -5.39 3.22
C VAL A 50 5.25 -6.52 4.21
N HIS A 51 6.21 -7.37 3.87
CA HIS A 51 6.70 -8.47 4.70
C HIS A 51 7.95 -8.02 5.45
N ASP A 52 7.80 -7.78 6.75
CA ASP A 52 8.93 -7.47 7.63
C ASP A 52 9.70 -8.75 8.06
N LYS A 53 10.95 -8.59 8.50
CA LYS A 53 11.83 -9.68 8.98
C LYS A 53 11.25 -10.46 10.16
N THR A 54 10.27 -9.91 10.88
CA THR A 54 9.55 -10.59 11.97
C THR A 54 8.38 -11.47 11.50
N ILE A 55 8.22 -11.69 10.19
CA ILE A 55 7.07 -12.39 9.58
C ILE A 55 5.77 -11.60 9.78
N SER A 56 5.87 -10.30 10.05
CA SER A 56 4.70 -9.42 10.10
C SER A 56 4.31 -9.01 8.69
N LEU A 57 3.06 -9.29 8.33
CA LEU A 57 2.45 -8.83 7.11
C LEU A 57 1.66 -7.55 7.37
N THR A 58 2.12 -6.44 6.80
CA THR A 58 1.31 -5.23 6.69
C THR A 58 0.71 -5.20 5.30
N SER A 59 -0.60 -5.09 5.20
CA SER A 59 -1.30 -4.98 3.92
C SER A 59 -1.96 -3.62 3.79
N ILE A 60 -1.74 -2.98 2.66
CA ILE A 60 -2.30 -1.68 2.32
C ILE A 60 -3.17 -1.89 1.10
N ARG A 61 -4.47 -1.64 1.22
CA ARG A 61 -5.43 -1.70 0.13
C ARG A 61 -5.81 -0.30 -0.28
N CYS A 62 -5.85 -0.04 -1.59
CA CYS A 62 -6.35 1.19 -2.18
C CYS A 62 -7.49 0.83 -3.15
N ASP A 63 -8.64 1.48 -2.97
CA ASP A 63 -9.77 1.40 -3.88
C ASP A 63 -10.47 2.77 -3.95
N LYS A 64 -11.63 2.87 -4.63
CA LYS A 64 -12.37 4.13 -4.77
C LYS A 64 -12.70 4.82 -3.44
N THR A 65 -12.72 4.08 -2.33
CA THR A 65 -13.02 4.61 -1.00
C THR A 65 -11.77 5.24 -0.33
N GLY A 66 -10.60 5.02 -0.91
CA GLY A 66 -9.31 5.50 -0.41
C GLY A 66 -8.41 4.38 0.08
N TRP A 67 -7.50 4.74 0.97
CA TRP A 67 -6.48 3.84 1.52
C TRP A 67 -6.97 3.17 2.80
N ASN A 68 -6.74 1.87 2.90
CA ASN A 68 -7.02 1.05 4.07
C ASN A 68 -5.75 0.28 4.44
N ILE A 69 -5.17 0.59 5.60
CA ILE A 69 -3.94 -0.03 6.06
C ILE A 69 -4.26 -1.01 7.19
N HIS A 70 -3.90 -2.27 6.99
CA HIS A 70 -3.93 -3.31 7.99
C HIS A 70 -2.51 -3.58 8.50
N TRP A 71 -2.26 -3.18 9.73
CA TRP A 71 -0.98 -3.37 10.40
C TRP A 71 -0.86 -4.80 10.94
N GLY A 72 0.23 -5.48 10.59
CA GLY A 72 0.63 -6.71 11.26
C GLY A 72 0.86 -6.49 12.76
N SER A 73 0.54 -7.51 13.57
CA SER A 73 0.64 -7.42 15.03
C SER A 73 2.04 -7.10 15.53
N SER A 74 3.09 -7.54 14.82
CA SER A 74 4.49 -7.26 15.17
C SER A 74 5.14 -6.25 14.23
N THR A 75 4.37 -5.51 13.42
CA THR A 75 4.93 -4.44 12.58
C THR A 75 5.59 -3.38 13.47
N PRO A 76 6.88 -3.09 13.29
CA PRO A 76 7.59 -2.09 14.08
C PRO A 76 6.97 -0.69 13.93
N VAL A 77 7.06 0.14 14.97
CA VAL A 77 6.49 1.50 14.97
C VAL A 77 7.07 2.36 13.86
N TYR A 78 8.39 2.30 13.64
CA TYR A 78 9.06 3.09 12.61
C TYR A 78 8.57 2.74 11.18
N ILE A 79 8.29 1.46 10.90
CA ILE A 79 7.70 1.06 9.61
C ILE A 79 6.30 1.67 9.44
N LYS A 80 5.51 1.74 10.53
CA LYS A 80 4.19 2.38 10.50
C LYS A 80 4.29 3.87 10.20
N GLU A 81 5.28 4.55 10.79
CA GLU A 81 5.52 5.99 10.57
C GLU A 81 5.97 6.28 9.13
N GLU A 82 6.88 5.47 8.58
CA GLU A 82 7.32 5.59 7.18
C GLU A 82 6.15 5.39 6.22
N ILE A 83 5.36 4.31 6.40
CA ILE A 83 4.21 4.02 5.56
C ILE A 83 3.16 5.16 5.64
N ARG A 84 2.90 5.70 6.83
CA ARG A 84 1.99 6.85 6.99
C ARG A 84 2.49 8.09 6.28
N THR A 85 3.79 8.38 6.38
CA THR A 85 4.43 9.50 5.70
C THR A 85 4.27 9.40 4.18
N ILE A 86 4.50 8.22 3.62
CA ILE A 86 4.34 7.95 2.18
C ILE A 86 2.88 8.07 1.75
N MET A 87 1.95 7.59 2.59
CA MET A 87 0.51 7.67 2.33
C MET A 87 -0.06 9.08 2.53
N GLY A 88 0.64 9.94 3.26
CA GLY A 88 0.21 11.30 3.58
C GLY A 88 -0.83 11.39 4.70
N GLU A 89 -0.82 10.43 5.65
CA GLU A 89 -1.58 10.46 6.91
C GLU A 89 -0.80 11.17 8.02
#